data_AF-A0A9C8Q6M6-F1
#
_entry.id   AF-A0A9C8Q6M6-F1
#
_cell.length_a   1.000
_cell.length_b   1.000
_cell.length_c   1.000
_cell.angle_alpha   90.00
_cell.angle_beta   90.00
_cell.angle_gamma   90.00
#
_symmetry.space_group_name_H-M   'P 1'
#
loop_
_entity.id
_entity.type
_entity.pdbx_description
1 polymer ?
#
loop_
_entity_poly.entity_id
_entity_poly.type
_entity_poly.pdbx_seq_one_letter_code
_entity_poly.pdbx_strand_id
1 'polypeptide(L)'
;MHALTDVLNWISTQLGHEIPRDTSSAFYALFHVILLWAPLALFLVLLLRGMTSVQKFARRFLKKANTFSQSGLPSSVFQLIFRHTRRDQLYLVMLGLISLPVLYTTLELPKRIINRAIDGPEHTTMIFGIKLTQTEHLFFLCGLYLFAIIISGLMKFSLNVYKGKVGERLLRRLRLEIYYRWRSGSGTKQRSEIIPIVTQEVEPIGGFAAEAFALPVFQGGTFLTILTFMFLQDPYLGAAAITLLPFQLALIPRLQRKVNVLARSRMIEVRNLSGQLG
;
A
#
# COMPACT_ATOMS: atom_id res chain seq x y z
N MET A 1 -6.11 -32.01 31.85
CA MET A 1 -4.75 -32.03 31.28
C MET A 1 -4.58 -33.10 30.18
N HIS A 2 -5.19 -34.28 30.29
CA HIS A 2 -5.12 -35.33 29.25
C HIS A 2 -5.79 -34.99 27.90
N ALA A 3 -6.92 -34.28 27.90
CA ALA A 3 -7.58 -33.88 26.65
C ALA A 3 -6.77 -32.89 25.79
N LEU A 4 -5.89 -32.09 26.41
CA LEU A 4 -5.02 -31.15 25.70
C LEU A 4 -3.79 -31.86 25.10
N THR A 5 -3.25 -32.87 25.79
CA THR A 5 -2.14 -33.69 25.28
C THR A 5 -2.57 -34.60 24.13
N ASP A 6 -3.82 -35.08 24.14
CA ASP A 6 -4.35 -35.91 23.05
C ASP A 6 -4.64 -35.08 21.79
N VAL A 7 -5.14 -33.85 21.95
CA VAL A 7 -5.31 -32.91 20.83
C VAL A 7 -3.95 -32.47 20.27
N LEU A 8 -2.94 -32.28 21.12
CA LEU A 8 -1.57 -31.97 20.70
C LEU A 8 -0.87 -33.14 19.99
N ASN A 9 -1.08 -34.38 20.45
CA ASN A 9 -0.56 -35.59 19.78
C ASN A 9 -1.28 -35.85 18.46
N TRP A 10 -2.58 -35.54 18.37
CA TRP A 10 -3.35 -35.63 17.13
C TRP A 10 -2.91 -34.58 16.10
N ILE A 11 -2.60 -33.35 16.56
CA ILE A 11 -2.05 -32.28 15.71
C ILE A 11 -0.60 -32.58 15.30
N SER A 12 0.23 -33.14 16.18
CA SER A 12 1.63 -33.46 15.88
C SER A 12 1.79 -34.65 14.94
N THR A 13 0.91 -35.67 15.04
CA THR A 13 0.92 -36.82 14.12
C THR A 13 0.41 -36.46 12.72
N GLN A 14 -0.43 -35.43 12.59
CA GLN A 14 -0.81 -34.85 11.29
C GLN A 14 0.29 -33.98 10.65
N LEU A 15 1.31 -33.56 11.41
CA LEU A 15 2.33 -32.59 11.01
C LEU A 15 3.71 -33.20 10.65
N GLY A 16 3.86 -34.53 10.61
CA GLY A 16 5.02 -35.19 9.98
C GLY A 16 6.40 -34.86 10.56
N HIS A 17 6.49 -34.40 11.80
CA HIS A 17 7.75 -34.15 12.50
C HIS A 17 7.75 -34.84 13.87
N GLU A 18 8.58 -35.88 14.00
CA GLU A 18 8.95 -36.43 15.30
C GLU A 18 9.89 -35.44 16.01
N ILE A 19 9.32 -34.66 16.93
CA ILE A 19 10.11 -33.73 17.76
C ILE A 19 10.71 -34.53 18.93
N PRO A 20 12.05 -34.49 19.14
CA PRO A 20 12.72 -35.21 20.21
C PRO A 20 12.16 -34.87 21.60
N ARG A 21 11.92 -35.91 22.41
CA ARG A 21 11.19 -35.91 23.69
C ARG A 21 11.82 -35.13 24.86
N ASP A 22 12.79 -34.25 24.62
CA ASP A 22 13.64 -33.69 25.68
C ASP A 22 13.65 -32.15 25.77
N THR A 23 12.60 -31.47 25.30
CA THR A 23 12.49 -30.00 25.44
C THR A 23 11.55 -29.63 26.58
N SER A 24 12.12 -29.01 27.62
CA SER A 24 11.46 -28.56 28.86
C SER A 24 10.10 -27.86 28.65
N SER A 25 9.11 -28.24 29.46
CA SER A 25 7.72 -27.72 29.46
C SER A 25 7.64 -26.19 29.61
N ALA A 26 8.67 -25.56 30.18
CA ALA A 26 8.78 -24.10 30.27
C ALA A 26 8.99 -23.43 28.91
N PHE A 27 9.70 -24.07 27.98
CA PHE A 27 9.94 -23.53 26.62
C PHE A 27 8.67 -23.58 25.78
N TYR A 28 7.89 -24.67 25.87
CA TYR A 28 6.58 -24.79 25.24
C TYR A 28 5.57 -23.76 25.79
N ALA A 29 5.55 -23.54 27.11
CA ALA A 29 4.70 -22.52 27.73
C ALA A 29 5.11 -21.10 27.30
N LEU A 30 6.40 -20.80 27.24
CA LEU A 30 6.92 -19.51 26.75
C LEU A 30 6.58 -19.27 25.28
N PHE A 31 6.75 -20.27 24.42
CA PHE A 31 6.42 -20.17 23.00
C PHE A 31 4.92 -19.96 22.80
N HIS A 32 4.07 -20.67 23.54
CA HIS A 32 2.62 -20.47 23.49
C HIS A 32 2.18 -19.09 24.02
N VAL A 33 2.80 -18.58 25.09
CA VAL A 33 2.46 -17.27 25.67
C VAL A 33 2.92 -16.11 24.78
N ILE A 34 4.12 -16.21 24.20
CA ILE A 34 4.67 -15.18 23.30
C ILE A 34 3.98 -15.20 21.94
N LEU A 35 3.68 -16.38 21.38
CA LEU A 35 3.14 -16.50 20.04
C LEU A 35 1.61 -16.32 19.97
N LEU A 36 0.88 -16.61 21.05
CA LEU A 36 -0.59 -16.51 21.09
C LEU A 36 -1.09 -15.33 21.92
N TRP A 37 -0.56 -15.11 23.13
CA TRP A 37 -1.13 -14.12 24.06
C TRP A 37 -0.61 -12.69 23.84
N ALA A 38 0.68 -12.52 23.55
CA ALA A 38 1.25 -11.21 23.25
C ALA A 38 0.60 -10.54 22.02
N PRO A 39 0.42 -11.21 20.87
CA PRO A 39 -0.31 -10.65 19.73
C PRO A 39 -1.78 -10.34 20.04
N LEU A 40 -2.48 -11.23 20.73
CA LEU A 40 -3.92 -11.07 21.02
C LEU A 40 -4.20 -9.92 22.00
N ALA A 41 -3.34 -9.73 23.00
CA ALA A 41 -3.41 -8.59 23.91
C ALA A 41 -3.07 -7.26 23.22
N LEU A 42 -2.06 -7.24 22.34
CA LEU A 42 -1.72 -6.06 21.51
C LEU A 42 -2.85 -5.71 20.54
N PHE A 43 -3.44 -6.73 19.91
CA PHE A 43 -4.59 -6.61 19.02
C PHE A 43 -5.80 -6.02 19.75
N LEU A 44 -6.12 -6.48 20.97
CA LEU A 44 -7.20 -5.95 21.80
C LEU A 44 -6.99 -4.48 22.18
N VAL A 45 -5.79 -4.14 22.70
CA VAL A 45 -5.45 -2.78 23.13
C VAL A 45 -5.43 -1.81 21.94
N LEU A 46 -5.00 -2.28 20.77
CA LEU A 46 -4.97 -1.48 19.56
C LEU A 46 -6.30 -1.47 18.79
N LEU A 47 -7.21 -2.43 18.98
CA LEU A 47 -8.59 -2.34 18.48
C LEU A 47 -9.31 -1.19 19.19
N LEU A 48 -9.20 -1.15 20.52
CA LEU A 48 -9.80 -0.11 21.36
C LEU A 48 -9.23 1.28 21.06
N ARG A 49 -7.90 1.38 20.89
CA ARG A 49 -7.25 2.66 20.54
C ARG A 49 -7.31 2.99 19.05
N GLY A 50 -7.36 1.99 18.18
CA GLY A 50 -7.37 2.08 16.72
C GLY A 50 -8.71 2.51 16.17
N MET A 51 -9.83 2.00 16.68
CA MET A 51 -11.17 2.49 16.31
C MET A 51 -11.30 3.99 16.60
N THR A 52 -10.81 4.44 17.76
CA THR A 52 -10.89 5.87 18.12
C THR A 52 -9.88 6.73 17.34
N SER A 53 -8.71 6.20 16.95
CA SER A 53 -7.72 6.92 16.15
C SER A 53 -8.09 7.00 14.66
N VAL A 54 -8.64 5.93 14.09
CA VAL A 54 -9.18 5.89 12.72
C VAL A 54 -10.42 6.76 12.63
N GLN A 55 -11.31 6.74 13.64
CA GLN A 55 -12.43 7.68 13.69
C GLN A 55 -11.95 9.12 13.87
N LYS A 56 -10.94 9.40 14.70
CA LYS A 56 -10.37 10.76 14.83
C LYS A 56 -9.62 11.19 13.57
N PHE A 57 -8.99 10.27 12.84
CA PHE A 57 -8.31 10.55 11.57
C PHE A 57 -9.32 10.77 10.46
N ALA A 58 -10.34 9.92 10.31
CA ALA A 58 -11.46 10.11 9.39
C ALA A 58 -12.20 11.41 9.72
N ARG A 59 -12.51 11.68 10.99
CA ARG A 59 -13.10 12.96 11.42
C ARG A 59 -12.16 14.13 11.17
N ARG A 60 -10.84 14.03 11.37
CA ARG A 60 -9.88 15.10 11.04
C ARG A 60 -9.70 15.29 9.53
N PHE A 61 -9.79 14.24 8.73
CA PHE A 61 -9.73 14.30 7.28
C PHE A 61 -11.00 14.94 6.71
N LEU A 62 -12.17 14.55 7.23
CA LEU A 62 -13.46 15.20 6.97
C LEU A 62 -13.49 16.65 7.48
N LYS A 63 -12.95 16.91 8.68
CA LYS A 63 -12.87 18.26 9.25
C LYS A 63 -11.87 19.13 8.49
N LYS A 64 -10.77 18.57 7.96
CA LYS A 64 -9.78 19.24 7.09
C LYS A 64 -10.31 19.49 5.69
N ALA A 65 -11.14 18.59 5.15
CA ALA A 65 -11.94 18.85 3.96
C ALA A 65 -12.93 20.00 4.20
N ASN A 66 -13.55 20.07 5.40
CA ASN A 66 -14.38 21.21 5.81
C ASN A 66 -13.58 22.49 6.11
N THR A 67 -12.33 22.42 6.58
CA THR A 67 -11.48 23.62 6.78
C THR A 67 -10.93 24.16 5.46
N PHE A 68 -10.77 23.30 4.46
CA PHE A 68 -10.53 23.72 3.06
C PHE A 68 -11.73 24.47 2.46
N SER A 69 -12.93 24.34 3.06
CA SER A 69 -14.10 25.12 2.69
C SER A 69 -14.13 26.52 3.33
N GLN A 70 -13.22 26.83 4.27
CA GLN A 70 -13.18 28.11 4.99
C GLN A 70 -12.14 29.11 4.44
N SER A 71 -11.30 28.71 3.48
CA SER A 71 -10.25 29.56 2.90
C SER A 71 -10.64 30.26 1.59
N GLY A 72 -11.93 30.44 1.31
CA GLY A 72 -12.41 31.13 0.09
C GLY A 72 -12.15 30.38 -1.23
N LEU A 73 -11.51 29.21 -1.18
CA LEU A 73 -11.46 28.27 -2.28
C LEU A 73 -12.69 27.36 -2.17
N PRO A 74 -13.56 27.30 -3.20
CA PRO A 74 -14.79 26.53 -3.11
C PRO A 74 -14.49 25.05 -2.87
N SER A 75 -15.41 24.39 -2.14
CA SER A 75 -15.59 22.93 -2.06
C SER A 75 -15.56 22.21 -3.42
N SER A 76 -15.57 22.99 -4.51
CA SER A 76 -15.48 22.57 -5.88
C SER A 76 -14.09 22.11 -6.34
N VAL A 77 -12.95 22.28 -5.65
CA VAL A 77 -11.67 21.80 -6.24
C VAL A 77 -11.68 20.28 -6.40
N PHE A 78 -11.99 19.52 -5.34
CA PHE A 78 -12.15 18.06 -5.42
C PHE A 78 -13.30 17.64 -6.34
N GLN A 79 -14.40 18.39 -6.35
CA GLN A 79 -15.56 18.10 -7.19
C GLN A 79 -15.32 18.44 -8.68
N LEU A 80 -14.51 19.46 -8.97
CA LEU A 80 -14.07 19.87 -10.30
C LEU A 80 -13.04 18.90 -10.85
N ILE A 81 -12.07 18.49 -10.01
CA ILE A 81 -11.12 17.40 -10.27
C ILE A 81 -11.91 16.14 -10.62
N PHE A 82 -12.83 15.72 -9.75
CA PHE A 82 -13.60 14.51 -9.97
C PHE A 82 -14.46 14.62 -11.23
N ARG A 83 -15.21 15.72 -11.42
CA ARG A 83 -16.10 15.87 -12.59
C ARG A 83 -15.36 15.85 -13.92
N HIS A 84 -14.15 16.40 -13.98
CA HIS A 84 -13.37 16.49 -15.22
C HIS A 84 -12.37 15.34 -15.43
N THR A 85 -11.95 14.65 -14.36
CA THR A 85 -10.92 13.59 -14.41
C THR A 85 -11.49 12.19 -14.16
N ARG A 86 -12.80 12.04 -13.96
CA ARG A 86 -13.50 10.74 -13.77
C ARG A 86 -13.09 9.65 -14.76
N ARG A 87 -12.98 9.97 -16.05
CA ARG A 87 -12.61 8.98 -17.09
C ARG A 87 -11.18 8.48 -16.94
N ASP A 88 -10.25 9.40 -16.66
CA ASP A 88 -8.85 9.07 -16.45
C ASP A 88 -8.63 8.31 -15.12
N GLN A 89 -9.37 8.69 -14.07
CA GLN A 89 -9.35 7.97 -12.79
C GLN A 89 -9.93 6.56 -12.94
N LEU A 90 -11.01 6.38 -13.69
CA LEU A 90 -11.56 5.06 -13.98
C LEU A 90 -10.54 4.19 -14.70
N TYR A 91 -9.84 4.74 -15.69
CA TYR A 91 -8.77 4.02 -16.39
C TYR A 91 -7.63 3.61 -15.46
N LEU A 92 -7.19 4.51 -14.56
CA LEU A 92 -6.18 4.20 -13.54
C LEU A 92 -6.64 3.10 -12.58
N VAL A 93 -7.91 3.12 -12.16
CA VAL A 93 -8.49 2.09 -11.29
C VAL A 93 -8.55 0.74 -12.01
N MET A 94 -8.99 0.71 -13.27
CA MET A 94 -9.05 -0.51 -14.07
C MET A 94 -7.64 -1.08 -14.30
N LEU A 95 -6.67 -0.25 -14.66
CA LEU A 95 -5.27 -0.64 -14.81
C LEU A 95 -4.69 -1.15 -13.49
N GLY A 96 -5.06 -0.51 -12.36
CA GLY A 96 -4.71 -0.96 -11.02
C GLY A 96 -5.27 -2.34 -10.70
N LEU A 97 -6.56 -2.57 -10.97
CA LEU A 97 -7.21 -3.86 -10.77
C LEU A 97 -6.60 -4.97 -11.62
N ILE A 98 -6.28 -4.70 -12.89
CA ILE A 98 -5.59 -5.64 -13.79
C ILE A 98 -4.18 -5.97 -13.29
N SER A 99 -3.52 -5.04 -12.60
CA SER A 99 -2.21 -5.29 -11.99
C SER A 99 -2.26 -6.23 -10.79
N LEU A 100 -3.41 -6.39 -10.12
CA LEU A 100 -3.53 -7.22 -8.91
C LEU A 100 -3.34 -8.72 -9.18
N PRO A 101 -3.96 -9.34 -10.22
CA PRO A 101 -3.67 -10.71 -10.60
C PRO A 101 -2.20 -10.94 -10.97
N VAL A 102 -1.58 -9.98 -11.68
CA VAL A 102 -0.17 -10.07 -12.06
C VAL A 102 0.73 -10.06 -10.82
N LEU A 103 0.41 -9.21 -9.83
CA LEU A 103 1.08 -9.19 -8.54
C LEU A 103 0.95 -10.54 -7.83
N TYR A 104 -0.25 -11.10 -7.78
CA TYR A 104 -0.49 -12.41 -7.17
C TYR A 104 0.36 -13.51 -7.83
N THR A 105 0.38 -13.56 -9.16
CA THR A 105 1.20 -14.51 -9.92
C THR A 105 2.69 -14.35 -9.62
N THR A 106 3.16 -13.10 -9.50
CA THR A 106 4.57 -12.80 -9.16
C THR A 106 4.94 -13.32 -7.76
N LEU A 107 3.98 -13.36 -6.84
CA LEU A 107 4.19 -13.89 -5.49
C LEU A 107 4.11 -15.43 -5.45
N GLU A 108 3.22 -16.03 -6.25
CA GLU A 108 3.01 -17.48 -6.27
C GLU A 108 4.14 -18.24 -6.97
N LEU A 109 4.73 -17.66 -8.04
CA LEU A 109 5.75 -18.33 -8.84
C LEU A 109 7.02 -18.71 -8.04
N PRO A 110 7.63 -17.83 -7.21
CA PRO A 110 8.75 -18.21 -6.35
C PRO A 110 8.43 -19.36 -5.40
N LYS A 111 7.23 -19.35 -4.81
CA LYS A 111 6.76 -20.45 -3.96
C LYS A 111 6.68 -21.75 -4.76
N ARG A 112 6.11 -21.73 -5.96
CA ARG A 112 6.01 -22.92 -6.81
C ARG A 112 7.39 -23.43 -7.22
N ILE A 113 8.34 -22.53 -7.49
CA ILE A 113 9.73 -22.89 -7.78
C ILE A 113 10.34 -23.67 -6.61
N ILE A 114 10.24 -23.15 -5.39
CA ILE A 114 10.79 -23.81 -4.20
C ILE A 114 10.07 -25.14 -3.93
N ASN A 115 8.75 -25.09 -3.78
CA ASN A 115 7.98 -26.24 -3.28
C ASN A 115 7.83 -27.39 -4.29
N ARG A 116 7.92 -27.13 -5.60
CA ARG A 116 7.70 -28.17 -6.62
C ARG A 116 8.94 -28.54 -7.41
N ALA A 117 9.83 -27.59 -7.67
CA ALA A 117 11.01 -27.87 -8.48
C ALA A 117 12.25 -28.22 -7.64
N ILE A 118 12.32 -27.73 -6.39
CA ILE A 118 13.43 -28.03 -5.47
C ILE A 118 13.05 -29.14 -4.47
N ASP A 119 11.91 -29.01 -3.79
CA ASP A 119 11.50 -29.94 -2.71
C ASP A 119 10.47 -31.02 -3.15
N GLY A 120 10.21 -31.15 -4.46
CA GLY A 120 9.19 -32.04 -4.99
C GLY A 120 9.57 -33.53 -5.00
N PRO A 121 8.69 -34.47 -4.60
CA PRO A 121 8.99 -35.91 -4.58
C PRO A 121 9.04 -36.57 -5.98
N GLU A 122 8.39 -35.99 -6.99
CA GLU A 122 8.37 -36.52 -8.36
C GLU A 122 9.38 -35.80 -9.27
N HIS A 123 10.40 -36.53 -9.72
CA HIS A 123 11.48 -36.03 -10.58
C HIS A 123 11.07 -35.89 -12.07
N THR A 124 9.83 -36.22 -12.42
CA THR A 124 9.27 -36.10 -13.77
C THR A 124 7.83 -35.61 -13.68
N THR A 125 7.62 -34.31 -13.92
CA THR A 125 6.27 -33.74 -13.95
C THR A 125 5.75 -33.72 -15.39
N MET A 126 4.52 -34.21 -15.57
CA MET A 126 3.83 -34.18 -16.86
C MET A 126 3.17 -32.82 -17.03
N ILE A 127 3.75 -31.96 -17.87
CA ILE A 127 3.13 -30.70 -18.30
C ILE A 127 2.85 -30.82 -19.79
N PHE A 128 1.59 -30.61 -20.18
CA PHE A 128 1.15 -30.70 -21.59
C PHE A 128 1.44 -32.06 -22.28
N GLY A 129 1.51 -33.15 -21.51
CA GLY A 129 1.74 -34.50 -22.06
C GLY A 129 3.20 -34.82 -22.40
N ILE A 130 4.14 -33.92 -22.08
CA ILE A 130 5.58 -34.12 -22.24
C ILE A 130 6.17 -34.42 -20.86
N LYS A 131 6.98 -35.48 -20.75
CA LYS A 131 7.76 -35.77 -19.53
C LYS A 131 8.92 -34.78 -19.48
N LEU A 132 8.82 -33.73 -18.65
CA LEU A 132 9.94 -32.83 -18.44
C LEU A 132 10.81 -33.34 -17.30
N THR A 133 12.13 -33.28 -17.50
CA THR A 133 13.12 -33.53 -16.46
C THR A 133 13.04 -32.41 -15.41
N GLN A 134 13.36 -32.68 -14.14
CA GLN A 134 13.35 -31.69 -13.05
C GLN A 134 14.04 -30.35 -13.42
N THR A 135 15.20 -30.43 -14.09
CA THR A 135 15.96 -29.26 -14.55
C THR A 135 15.20 -28.44 -15.60
N GLU A 136 14.54 -29.08 -16.56
CA GLU A 136 13.76 -28.42 -17.61
C GLU A 136 12.50 -27.75 -17.03
N HIS A 137 11.84 -28.40 -16.07
CA HIS A 137 10.70 -27.83 -15.35
C HIS A 137 11.11 -26.58 -14.54
N LEU A 138 12.25 -26.63 -13.87
CA LEU A 138 12.80 -25.51 -13.11
C LEU A 138 13.13 -24.33 -14.03
N PHE A 139 13.80 -24.56 -15.16
CA PHE A 139 14.08 -23.52 -16.16
C PHE A 139 12.81 -22.89 -16.72
N PHE A 140 11.78 -23.69 -17.00
CA PHE A 140 10.49 -23.19 -17.46
C PHE A 140 9.82 -22.28 -16.42
N LEU A 141 9.77 -22.71 -15.15
CA LEU A 141 9.20 -21.88 -14.08
C LEU A 141 10.01 -20.60 -13.84
N CYS A 142 11.34 -20.66 -13.91
CA CYS A 142 12.20 -19.48 -13.83
C CYS A 142 11.97 -18.51 -15.00
N GLY A 143 11.83 -19.03 -16.22
CA GLY A 143 11.49 -18.22 -17.40
C GLY A 143 10.12 -17.55 -17.28
N LEU A 144 9.11 -18.30 -16.81
CA LEU A 144 7.77 -17.78 -16.55
C LEU A 144 7.78 -16.72 -15.44
N TYR A 145 8.59 -16.93 -14.39
CA TYR A 145 8.78 -15.95 -13.32
C TYR A 145 9.43 -14.66 -13.82
N LEU A 146 10.49 -14.77 -14.62
CA LEU A 146 11.12 -13.61 -15.26
C LEU A 146 10.10 -12.82 -16.10
N PHE A 147 9.32 -13.52 -16.92
CA PHE A 147 8.26 -12.92 -17.73
C PHE A 147 7.20 -12.23 -16.86
N ALA A 148 6.76 -12.86 -15.77
CA ALA A 148 5.80 -12.29 -14.83
C ALA A 148 6.34 -11.01 -14.15
N ILE A 149 7.62 -11.00 -13.72
CA ILE A 149 8.25 -9.80 -13.16
C ILE A 149 8.29 -8.67 -14.19
N ILE A 150 8.65 -8.97 -15.45
CA ILE A 150 8.72 -7.96 -16.51
C ILE A 150 7.34 -7.33 -16.73
N ILE A 151 6.28 -8.14 -16.84
CA ILE A 151 4.90 -7.63 -16.97
C ILE A 151 4.51 -6.81 -15.74
N SER A 152 4.82 -7.29 -14.54
CA SER A 152 4.54 -6.59 -13.28
C SER A 152 5.23 -5.23 -13.23
N GLY A 153 6.50 -5.18 -13.63
CA GLY A 153 7.31 -3.96 -13.74
C GLY A 153 6.73 -2.98 -14.76
N LEU A 154 6.37 -3.45 -15.96
CA LEU A 154 5.76 -2.65 -17.01
C LEU A 154 4.38 -2.09 -16.61
N MET A 155 3.57 -2.88 -15.92
CA MET A 155 2.27 -2.44 -15.38
C MET A 155 2.46 -1.34 -14.33
N LYS A 156 3.40 -1.53 -13.39
CA LYS A 156 3.72 -0.52 -12.37
C LYS A 156 4.27 0.76 -12.99
N PHE A 157 5.15 0.64 -13.99
CA PHE A 157 5.66 1.78 -14.75
C PHE A 157 4.53 2.52 -15.46
N SER A 158 3.68 1.79 -16.20
CA SER A 158 2.54 2.36 -16.91
C SER A 158 1.62 3.11 -15.95
N LEU A 159 1.25 2.50 -14.82
CA LEU A 159 0.44 3.13 -13.78
C LEU A 159 1.06 4.45 -13.29
N ASN A 160 2.36 4.46 -12.99
CA ASN A 160 3.05 5.66 -12.52
C ASN A 160 3.10 6.75 -13.59
N VAL A 161 3.31 6.39 -14.86
CA VAL A 161 3.31 7.35 -15.98
C VAL A 161 1.91 7.91 -16.22
N TYR A 162 0.88 7.07 -16.25
CA TYR A 162 -0.50 7.53 -16.42
C TYR A 162 -0.93 8.42 -15.26
N LYS A 163 -0.55 8.08 -14.03
CA LYS A 163 -0.78 8.91 -12.84
C LYS A 163 -0.14 10.29 -13.01
N GLY A 164 1.11 10.35 -13.48
CA GLY A 164 1.81 11.60 -13.79
C GLY A 164 1.10 12.44 -14.85
N LYS A 165 0.74 11.83 -16.00
CA LYS A 165 0.00 12.50 -17.09
C LYS A 165 -1.34 13.06 -16.62
N VAL A 166 -2.03 12.37 -15.71
CA VAL A 166 -3.30 12.84 -15.12
C VAL A 166 -3.05 14.06 -14.22
N GLY A 167 -2.00 14.03 -13.40
CA GLY A 167 -1.60 15.17 -12.57
C GLY A 167 -1.26 16.41 -13.39
N GLU A 168 -0.50 16.26 -14.47
CA GLU A 168 -0.13 17.36 -15.37
C GLU A 168 -1.34 17.94 -16.12
N ARG A 169 -2.24 17.08 -16.63
CA ARG A 169 -3.46 17.54 -17.32
C ARG A 169 -4.34 18.36 -16.38
N LEU A 170 -4.45 17.94 -15.13
CA LEU A 170 -5.18 18.69 -14.12
C LEU A 170 -4.46 20.00 -13.77
N LEU A 171 -3.14 19.96 -13.59
CA LEU A 171 -2.32 21.13 -13.29
C LEU A 171 -2.47 22.20 -14.39
N ARG A 172 -2.37 21.79 -15.66
CA ARG A 172 -2.57 22.67 -16.81
C ARG A 172 -3.95 23.32 -16.80
N ARG A 173 -5.01 22.57 -16.48
CA ARG A 173 -6.37 23.10 -16.40
C ARG A 173 -6.54 24.08 -15.25
N LEU A 174 -6.03 23.78 -14.05
CA LEU A 174 -6.07 24.68 -12.90
C LEU A 174 -5.36 26.00 -13.21
N ARG A 175 -4.18 25.95 -13.83
CA ARG A 175 -3.45 27.15 -14.27
C ARG A 175 -4.26 27.99 -15.25
N LEU A 176 -4.91 27.36 -16.24
CA LEU A 176 -5.75 28.07 -17.22
C LEU A 176 -7.02 28.67 -16.58
N GLU A 177 -7.68 27.95 -15.69
CA GLU A 177 -8.90 28.44 -15.03
C GLU A 177 -8.63 29.67 -14.16
N ILE A 178 -7.51 29.66 -13.42
CA ILE A 178 -7.06 30.81 -12.64
C ILE A 178 -6.76 32.00 -13.55
N TYR A 179 -6.09 31.77 -14.68
CA TYR A 179 -5.80 32.82 -15.68
C TYR A 179 -7.09 33.44 -16.27
N TYR A 180 -8.06 32.61 -16.66
CA TYR A 180 -9.34 33.10 -17.22
C TYR A 180 -10.15 33.91 -16.20
N ARG A 181 -10.24 33.45 -14.94
CA ARG A 181 -10.95 34.17 -13.86
C ARG A 181 -10.30 35.50 -13.51
N TRP A 182 -8.97 35.56 -13.57
CA TRP A 182 -8.24 36.81 -13.44
C TRP A 182 -8.56 37.78 -14.59
N ARG A 183 -8.51 37.29 -15.83
CA ARG A 183 -8.76 38.14 -17.01
C ARG A 183 -10.21 38.63 -17.10
N SER A 184 -11.18 37.88 -16.59
CA SER A 184 -12.60 38.28 -16.57
C SER A 184 -12.95 39.30 -15.47
N GLY A 185 -11.99 39.77 -14.67
CA GLY A 185 -12.22 40.78 -13.63
C GLY A 185 -12.94 40.27 -12.37
N SER A 186 -13.15 38.94 -12.27
CA SER A 186 -13.79 38.29 -11.12
C SER A 186 -12.80 37.84 -10.02
N GLY A 187 -11.50 38.07 -10.22
CA GLY A 187 -10.40 37.66 -9.34
C GLY A 187 -10.00 38.72 -8.30
N THR A 188 -9.36 38.25 -7.22
CA THR A 188 -8.98 39.00 -6.01
C THR A 188 -8.36 40.39 -6.30
N LYS A 189 -8.70 41.37 -5.45
CA LYS A 189 -8.37 42.80 -5.55
C LYS A 189 -6.87 43.16 -5.67
N GLN A 190 -5.94 42.19 -5.63
CA GLN A 190 -4.50 42.42 -5.76
C GLN A 190 -3.90 41.61 -6.92
N ARG A 191 -3.64 42.30 -8.03
CA ARG A 191 -3.01 41.77 -9.26
C ARG A 191 -1.64 41.11 -9.04
N SER A 192 -0.95 41.40 -7.92
CA SER A 192 0.39 40.89 -7.62
C SER A 192 0.42 39.48 -7.03
N GLU A 193 -0.69 38.97 -6.50
CA GLU A 193 -0.72 37.66 -5.82
C GLU A 193 -0.89 36.47 -6.78
N ILE A 194 -1.20 36.70 -8.05
CA ILE A 194 -1.56 35.61 -8.99
C ILE A 194 -0.36 34.81 -9.47
N ILE A 195 0.79 35.45 -9.64
CA ILE A 195 2.03 34.78 -10.05
C ILE A 195 2.43 33.71 -9.02
N PRO A 196 2.51 34.01 -7.71
CA PRO A 196 2.79 33.00 -6.69
C PRO A 196 1.68 31.95 -6.56
N ILE A 197 0.40 32.29 -6.77
CA ILE A 197 -0.70 31.31 -6.75
C ILE A 197 -0.56 30.29 -7.90
N VAL A 198 -0.35 30.77 -9.14
CA VAL A 198 -0.25 29.91 -10.34
C VAL A 198 1.00 29.02 -10.31
N THR A 199 2.07 29.46 -9.66
CA THR A 199 3.34 28.76 -9.59
C THR A 199 3.47 27.91 -8.32
N GLN A 200 3.38 28.51 -7.14
CA GLN A 200 3.72 27.87 -5.86
C GLN A 200 2.53 27.16 -5.18
N GLU A 201 1.30 27.65 -5.37
CA GLU A 201 0.13 27.04 -4.71
C GLU A 201 -0.53 25.93 -5.53
N VAL A 202 -0.53 26.06 -6.87
CA VAL A 202 -1.23 25.13 -7.77
C VAL A 202 -0.40 23.87 -8.06
N GLU A 203 0.92 23.97 -8.04
CA GLU A 203 1.83 22.83 -8.26
C GLU A 203 1.59 21.65 -7.30
N PRO A 204 1.56 21.84 -5.96
CA PRO A 204 1.28 20.73 -5.05
C PRO A 204 -0.14 20.17 -5.20
N ILE A 205 -1.10 20.96 -5.71
CA ILE A 205 -2.48 20.52 -5.90
C ILE A 205 -2.59 19.53 -7.07
N GLY A 206 -1.90 19.79 -8.18
CA GLY A 206 -1.91 18.91 -9.36
C GLY A 206 -1.37 17.51 -9.06
N GLY A 207 -0.23 17.45 -8.35
CA GLY A 207 0.34 16.18 -7.88
C GLY A 207 -0.61 15.47 -6.92
N PHE A 208 -1.01 16.15 -5.83
CA PHE A 208 -1.88 15.57 -4.79
C PHE A 208 -3.19 15.01 -5.35
N ALA A 209 -3.82 15.70 -6.28
CA ALA A 209 -5.12 15.30 -6.83
C ALA A 209 -5.06 14.01 -7.68
N ALA A 210 -3.97 13.79 -8.41
CA ALA A 210 -3.76 12.52 -9.12
C ALA A 210 -3.42 11.38 -8.16
N GLU A 211 -2.73 11.69 -7.04
CA GLU A 211 -2.39 10.68 -6.03
C GLU A 211 -3.55 10.30 -5.12
N ALA A 212 -4.41 11.26 -4.76
CA ALA A 212 -5.43 11.08 -3.73
C ALA A 212 -6.42 9.94 -4.02
N PHE A 213 -6.70 9.69 -5.30
CA PHE A 213 -7.61 8.61 -5.73
C PHE A 213 -6.87 7.34 -6.15
N ALA A 214 -5.71 7.48 -6.80
CA ALA A 214 -4.95 6.33 -7.28
C ALA A 214 -4.27 5.56 -6.14
N LEU A 215 -3.76 6.25 -5.11
CA LEU A 215 -3.04 5.61 -4.01
C LEU A 215 -3.93 4.68 -3.19
N PRO A 216 -5.14 5.06 -2.72
CA PRO A 216 -5.98 4.15 -1.95
C PRO A 216 -6.32 2.87 -2.70
N VAL A 217 -6.58 2.97 -4.02
CA VAL A 217 -6.90 1.80 -4.85
C VAL A 217 -5.66 0.93 -5.05
N PHE A 218 -4.52 1.52 -5.41
CA PHE A 218 -3.31 0.76 -5.72
C PHE A 218 -2.66 0.17 -4.47
N GLN A 219 -2.41 0.98 -3.44
CA GLN A 219 -1.81 0.51 -2.19
C GLN A 219 -2.79 -0.35 -1.40
N GLY A 220 -4.07 0.00 -1.37
CA GLY A 220 -5.10 -0.81 -0.73
C GLY A 220 -5.29 -2.15 -1.42
N GLY A 221 -5.34 -2.16 -2.76
CA GLY A 221 -5.42 -3.39 -3.56
C GLY A 221 -4.18 -4.27 -3.40
N THR A 222 -2.98 -3.68 -3.48
CA THR A 222 -1.72 -4.39 -3.23
C THR A 222 -1.70 -5.04 -1.86
N PHE A 223 -2.09 -4.27 -0.83
CA PHE A 223 -2.19 -4.74 0.53
C PHE A 223 -3.17 -5.91 0.67
N LEU A 224 -4.37 -5.77 0.10
CA LEU A 224 -5.40 -6.81 0.13
C LEU A 224 -4.95 -8.08 -0.60
N THR A 225 -4.29 -7.95 -1.75
CA THR A 225 -3.76 -9.08 -2.51
C THR A 225 -2.68 -9.82 -1.71
N ILE A 226 -1.74 -9.09 -1.10
CA ILE A 226 -0.69 -9.71 -0.26
C ILE A 226 -1.32 -10.40 0.95
N LEU A 227 -2.25 -9.75 1.63
CA LEU A 227 -2.94 -10.33 2.78
C LEU A 227 -3.70 -11.61 2.39
N THR A 228 -4.45 -11.56 1.29
CA THR A 228 -5.19 -12.71 0.74
C THR A 228 -4.23 -13.83 0.36
N PHE A 229 -3.14 -13.51 -0.32
CA PHE A 229 -2.09 -14.47 -0.67
C PHE A 229 -1.48 -15.13 0.57
N MET A 230 -1.21 -14.36 1.64
CA MET A 230 -0.71 -14.92 2.90
C MET A 230 -1.72 -15.87 3.53
N PHE A 231 -3.00 -15.48 3.64
CA PHE A 231 -4.06 -16.34 4.19
C PHE A 231 -4.27 -17.63 3.41
N LEU A 232 -4.22 -17.57 2.07
CA LEU A 232 -4.37 -18.73 1.21
C LEU A 232 -3.20 -19.72 1.33
N GLN A 233 -2.01 -19.24 1.70
CA GLN A 233 -0.84 -20.09 1.86
C GLN A 233 -0.73 -20.69 3.24
N ASP A 234 -0.88 -19.87 4.26
CA ASP A 234 -0.81 -20.26 5.66
C ASP A 234 -1.68 -19.29 6.48
N PRO A 235 -2.85 -19.76 6.96
CA PRO A 235 -3.74 -18.97 7.79
C PRO A 235 -3.08 -18.41 9.06
N TYR A 236 -2.08 -19.11 9.62
CA TYR A 236 -1.36 -18.67 10.81
C TYR A 236 -0.44 -17.48 10.51
N LEU A 237 0.30 -17.53 9.39
CA LEU A 237 1.09 -16.38 8.92
C LEU A 237 0.20 -15.17 8.59
N GLY A 238 -0.97 -15.41 7.99
CA GLY A 238 -1.98 -14.38 7.76
C GLY A 238 -2.49 -13.73 9.06
N ALA A 239 -2.82 -14.53 10.07
CA ALA A 239 -3.27 -14.05 11.38
C ALA A 239 -2.17 -13.26 12.13
N ALA A 240 -0.92 -13.71 12.05
CA ALA A 240 0.23 -12.99 12.60
C ALA A 240 0.39 -11.61 11.92
N ALA A 241 0.27 -11.55 10.59
CA ALA A 241 0.33 -10.31 9.84
C ALA A 241 -0.77 -9.33 10.28
N ILE A 242 -2.04 -9.78 10.40
CA ILE A 242 -3.15 -8.95 10.89
C ILE A 242 -2.85 -8.36 12.26
N THR A 243 -2.25 -9.15 13.14
CA THR A 243 -1.93 -8.71 14.49
C THR A 243 -0.84 -7.64 14.52
N LEU A 244 0.08 -7.66 13.55
CA LEU A 244 1.14 -6.67 13.42
C LEU A 244 0.69 -5.36 12.75
N LEU A 245 -0.36 -5.39 11.91
CA LEU A 245 -0.92 -4.19 11.25
C LEU A 245 -1.23 -3.03 12.19
N PRO A 246 -1.92 -3.21 13.33
CA PRO A 246 -2.27 -2.09 14.18
C PRO A 246 -1.03 -1.42 14.80
N PHE A 247 0.04 -2.19 15.04
CA PHE A 247 1.32 -1.63 15.49
C PHE A 247 1.93 -0.74 14.40
N GLN A 248 1.97 -1.20 13.14
CA GLN A 248 2.43 -0.40 12.00
C GLN A 248 1.62 0.90 11.85
N LEU A 249 0.28 0.81 11.94
CA LEU A 249 -0.62 1.97 11.87
C LEU A 249 -0.43 2.98 13.00
N ALA A 250 0.00 2.55 14.19
CA ALA A 250 0.28 3.44 15.32
C ALA A 250 1.68 4.09 15.25
N LEU A 251 2.66 3.38 14.69
CA LEU A 251 4.06 3.82 14.62
C LEU A 251 4.33 4.78 13.43
N ILE A 252 3.88 4.42 12.22
CA ILE A 252 4.10 5.18 10.99
C ILE A 252 3.70 6.67 11.13
N PRO A 253 2.52 7.06 11.64
CA PRO A 253 2.14 8.47 11.70
C PRO A 253 3.00 9.27 12.68
N ARG A 254 3.58 8.64 13.71
CA ARG A 254 4.50 9.34 14.63
C ARG A 254 5.81 9.66 13.93
N LEU A 255 6.34 8.72 13.16
CA LEU A 255 7.55 8.94 12.36
C LEU A 255 7.31 9.98 11.26
N GLN A 256 6.18 9.90 10.55
CA GLN A 256 5.81 10.88 9.52
C GLN A 256 5.67 12.30 10.09
N ARG A 257 5.15 12.49 11.31
CA ARG A 257 5.09 13.82 11.93
C ARG A 257 6.47 14.44 12.14
N LYS A 258 7.45 13.65 12.62
CA LYS A 258 8.82 14.13 12.80
C LYS A 258 9.44 14.56 11.47
N VAL A 259 9.29 13.74 10.43
CA VAL A 259 9.77 14.05 9.08
C VAL A 259 9.11 15.32 8.53
N ASN A 260 7.79 15.47 8.70
CA ASN A 260 7.07 16.65 8.21
C ASN A 260 7.47 17.95 8.92
N VAL A 261 7.77 17.88 10.23
CA VAL A 261 8.31 19.05 10.96
C VAL A 261 9.69 19.41 10.41
N LEU A 262 10.57 18.43 10.24
CA LEU A 262 11.93 18.64 9.71
C LEU A 262 11.92 19.19 8.27
N ALA A 263 11.01 18.70 7.43
CA ALA A 263 10.81 19.20 6.08
C ALA A 263 10.35 20.67 6.06
N ARG A 264 9.50 21.07 7.02
CA ARG A 264 9.10 22.48 7.19
C ARG A 264 10.27 23.35 7.63
N SER A 265 11.09 22.87 8.56
CA SER A 265 12.31 23.56 9.00
C SER A 265 13.23 23.84 7.81
N ARG A 266 13.49 22.80 6.99
CA ARG A 266 14.29 22.91 5.77
C ARG A 266 13.75 23.97 4.81
N MET A 267 12.44 24.00 4.58
CA MET A 267 11.84 25.00 3.67
C MET A 267 12.03 26.44 4.19
N ILE A 268 11.93 26.67 5.50
CA ILE A 268 12.14 27.99 6.09
C ILE A 268 13.60 28.42 5.93
N GLU A 269 14.53 27.51 6.21
CA GLU A 269 15.97 27.77 6.13
C GLU A 269 16.42 28.06 4.68
N VAL A 270 15.93 27.27 3.72
CA VAL A 270 16.15 27.52 2.29
C VAL A 270 15.62 28.91 1.89
N ARG A 271 14.44 29.30 2.38
CA ARG A 271 13.87 30.63 2.08
C ARG A 271 14.71 31.77 2.66
N ASN A 272 15.26 31.62 3.86
CA ASN A 272 16.12 32.62 4.48
C ASN A 272 17.45 32.77 3.73
N LEU A 273 18.06 31.67 3.30
CA LEU A 273 19.30 31.69 2.51
C LEU A 273 19.08 32.32 1.13
N SER A 274 17.98 32.01 0.45
CA SER A 274 17.64 32.64 -0.84
C SER A 274 17.40 34.14 -0.73
N GLY A 275 16.92 34.64 0.42
CA GLY A 275 16.73 36.08 0.67
C GLY A 275 18.01 36.84 1.03
N GLN A 276 19.12 36.15 1.30
CA GLN A 276 20.43 36.78 1.56
C GLN A 276 21.34 36.81 0.32
N LEU A 277 21.04 36.01 -0.69
CA LEU A 277 21.84 35.84 -1.92
C LEU A 277 21.26 36.58 -3.14
N GLY A 278 20.08 37.19 -3.03
CA GLY A 278 19.44 38.01 -4.07
C GLY A 278 19.29 39.45 -3.59
#